data_AF-A0A1G7J604-F1
#
_entry.id   AF-A0A1G7J604-F1
#
_cell.length_a   1.000
_cell.length_b   1.000
_cell.length_c   1.000
_cell.angle_alpha   90.00
_cell.angle_beta   90.00
_cell.angle_gamma   90.00
#
_symmetry.space_group_name_H-M   'P 1'
#
loop_
_entity.id
_entity.type
_entity.pdbx_description
1 polymer ?
#
loop_
_entity_poly.entity_id
_entity_poly.type
_entity_poly.pdbx_seq_one_letter_code
_entity_poly.pdbx_strand_id
1 'polypeptide(L)'
;MSLPVEIVFGVYLGVITGIVPALVAGTLGFVFKYVTDVTIPGLGVVVLSLAIAGVNGGLLALNDETIRSSERAPAILTAIVVVLMLSMYAHAQGDRLGANVPKRISLKQLRDRTLSTDVIELVGGRGRVSVEVAGEVNDMEGYPPLPADTRRAILDGDWTFPADLPLAELEDRLAERLQTELDLADVAVRIDEQARATVAAAPPTGALSKRVPAGKRAVSVSALVPTGIARGDVVRVITPDLDAEGAVIAARSSGKPEPGARAVSKPAPAGDDPDPDDDARTDGGEEAVASQPAATAPTTTGGEGRVTLALDRSEAAALLRADRGRVLVLSRGTRREYELTALLRRAGKRFRKVSVVSGGPLDGHTIGEAEVRETYDVAVLAARHESWTIAPDGSQSLSAGDDLFVVGSRDALDRFAEVAA
;
A
#
# COMPACT_ATOMS: atom_id res chain seq x y z
N MET A 1 8.40 -49.88 50.52
CA MET A 1 9.79 -50.01 50.05
C MET A 1 10.62 -48.92 50.73
N SER A 2 11.91 -48.75 50.47
CA SER A 2 12.59 -47.52 50.94
C SER A 2 12.09 -46.33 50.11
N LEU A 3 11.94 -45.16 50.75
CA LEU A 3 11.49 -43.93 50.08
C LEU A 3 12.23 -43.62 48.75
N PRO A 4 13.57 -43.80 48.64
CA PRO A 4 14.27 -43.55 47.38
C PRO A 4 13.79 -44.44 46.23
N VAL A 5 13.47 -45.71 46.50
CA VAL A 5 12.98 -46.65 45.48
C VAL A 5 11.59 -46.25 45.01
N GLU A 6 10.74 -45.79 45.92
CA GLU A 6 9.39 -45.32 45.57
C GLU A 6 9.42 -44.05 44.74
N ILE A 7 10.35 -43.13 45.02
CA ILE A 7 10.58 -41.94 44.19
C ILE A 7 11.01 -42.34 42.78
N VAL A 8 11.98 -43.26 42.63
CA VAL A 8 12.42 -43.73 41.30
C VAL A 8 11.27 -44.40 40.56
N PHE A 9 10.48 -45.24 41.23
CA PHE A 9 9.31 -45.88 40.64
C PHE A 9 8.25 -44.86 40.23
N GLY A 10 8.06 -43.82 41.03
CA GLY A 10 7.17 -42.69 40.73
C GLY A 10 7.64 -41.90 39.51
N VAL A 11 8.94 -41.63 39.37
CA VAL A 11 9.49 -41.00 38.16
C VAL A 11 9.26 -41.88 36.94
N TYR A 12 9.57 -43.17 37.02
CA TYR A 12 9.33 -44.13 35.94
C TYR A 12 7.86 -44.14 35.51
N LEU A 13 6.94 -44.26 36.48
CA LEU A 13 5.51 -44.26 36.22
C LEU A 13 5.07 -42.93 35.60
N GLY A 14 5.50 -41.80 36.16
CA GLY A 14 5.13 -40.46 35.70
C GLY A 14 5.65 -40.13 34.31
N VAL A 15 6.84 -40.61 33.93
CA VAL A 15 7.34 -40.47 32.56
C VAL A 15 6.46 -41.25 31.59
N ILE A 16 6.13 -42.51 31.89
CA ILE A 16 5.31 -43.35 31.00
C ILE A 16 3.89 -42.82 30.88
N THR A 17 3.24 -42.49 32.00
CA THR A 17 1.86 -41.99 31.99
C THR A 17 1.77 -40.56 31.49
N GLY A 18 2.86 -39.77 31.61
CA GLY A 18 2.92 -38.37 31.21
C GLY A 18 3.08 -38.13 29.72
N ILE A 19 3.49 -39.14 28.93
CA ILE A 19 3.73 -38.98 27.48
C ILE A 19 2.47 -38.45 26.77
N VAL A 20 1.33 -39.09 26.99
CA VAL A 20 0.06 -38.73 26.32
C VAL A 20 -0.44 -37.36 26.78
N PRO A 21 -0.58 -37.06 28.10
CA PRO A 21 -0.89 -35.72 28.58
C PRO A 21 0.03 -34.64 28.01
N ALA A 22 1.34 -34.89 27.95
CA ALA A 22 2.31 -33.92 27.45
C ALA A 22 2.19 -33.68 25.94
N LEU A 23 1.99 -34.74 25.14
CA LEU A 23 1.71 -34.58 23.70
C LEU A 23 0.44 -33.77 23.46
N VAL A 24 -0.63 -34.05 24.21
CA VAL A 24 -1.89 -33.31 24.08
C VAL A 24 -1.72 -31.85 24.50
N ALA A 25 -1.07 -31.59 25.63
CA ALA A 25 -0.79 -30.23 26.10
C ALA A 25 0.08 -29.44 25.09
N GLY A 26 1.14 -30.05 24.57
CA GLY A 26 2.03 -29.40 23.59
C GLY A 26 1.36 -29.13 22.24
N THR A 27 0.58 -30.09 21.73
CA THR A 27 -0.18 -29.90 20.48
C THR A 27 -1.27 -28.84 20.62
N LEU A 28 -1.98 -28.82 21.76
CA LEU A 28 -3.00 -27.82 22.01
C LEU A 28 -2.38 -26.43 22.18
N GLY A 29 -1.27 -26.29 22.91
CA GLY A 29 -0.53 -25.04 23.02
C GLY A 29 -0.07 -24.53 21.65
N PHE A 30 0.52 -25.41 20.83
CA PHE A 30 0.89 -25.08 19.46
C PHE A 30 -0.30 -24.58 18.62
N VAL A 31 -1.38 -25.37 18.54
CA VAL A 31 -2.53 -25.05 17.69
C VAL A 31 -3.22 -23.76 18.16
N PHE A 32 -3.44 -23.62 19.47
CA PHE A 32 -4.13 -22.46 20.01
C PHE A 32 -3.33 -21.19 19.79
N LYS A 33 -2.01 -21.22 20.06
CA LYS A 33 -1.12 -20.09 19.81
C LYS A 33 -0.99 -19.78 18.31
N TYR A 34 -0.87 -20.80 17.47
CA TYR A 34 -0.74 -20.62 16.02
C TYR A 34 -2.00 -19.99 15.38
N VAL A 35 -3.18 -20.44 15.79
CA VAL A 35 -4.47 -20.01 15.20
C VAL A 35 -4.99 -18.72 15.83
N THR A 36 -4.96 -18.60 17.16
CA THR A 36 -5.62 -17.50 17.89
C THR A 36 -4.66 -16.44 18.40
N ASP A 37 -3.35 -16.71 18.39
CA ASP A 37 -2.31 -15.88 19.02
C ASP A 37 -2.44 -15.71 20.55
N VAL A 38 -3.29 -16.49 21.19
CA VAL A 38 -3.50 -16.52 22.65
C VAL A 38 -2.79 -17.73 23.27
N THR A 39 -2.26 -17.58 24.48
CA THR A 39 -1.68 -18.68 25.28
C THR A 39 -2.74 -19.26 26.22
N ILE A 40 -2.83 -20.59 26.29
CA ILE A 40 -3.72 -21.29 27.22
C ILE A 40 -3.19 -21.08 28.65
N PRO A 41 -4.04 -20.67 29.62
CA PRO A 41 -3.63 -20.54 31.02
C PRO A 41 -3.09 -21.87 31.57
N GLY A 42 -1.95 -21.83 32.26
CA GLY A 42 -1.30 -23.03 32.79
C GLY A 42 -2.18 -23.87 33.72
N LEU A 43 -3.11 -23.24 34.45
CA LEU A 43 -4.09 -23.96 35.28
C LEU A 43 -5.00 -24.87 34.44
N GLY A 44 -5.41 -24.44 33.24
CA GLY A 44 -6.19 -25.26 32.32
C GLY A 44 -5.40 -26.48 31.84
N VAL A 45 -4.11 -26.30 31.56
CA VAL A 45 -3.20 -27.39 31.15
C VAL A 45 -3.03 -28.41 32.27
N VAL A 46 -2.89 -27.96 33.52
CA VAL A 46 -2.77 -28.82 34.70
C VAL A 46 -4.02 -29.68 34.90
N VAL A 47 -5.21 -29.06 34.86
CA VAL A 47 -6.48 -29.78 35.02
C VAL A 47 -6.67 -30.80 33.89
N LEU A 48 -6.43 -30.40 32.65
CA LEU A 48 -6.52 -31.28 31.48
C LEU A 48 -5.55 -32.45 31.57
N SER A 49 -4.30 -32.18 31.95
CA SER A 49 -3.25 -33.20 32.03
C SER A 49 -3.54 -34.25 33.09
N LEU A 50 -4.05 -33.84 34.26
CA LEU A 50 -4.46 -34.76 35.31
C LEU A 50 -5.64 -35.64 34.86
N ALA A 51 -6.64 -35.05 34.20
CA ALA A 51 -7.76 -35.80 33.66
C ALA A 51 -7.32 -36.87 32.64
N ILE A 52 -6.42 -36.51 31.72
CA ILE A 52 -5.87 -37.45 30.73
C ILE A 52 -5.00 -38.53 31.39
N ALA A 53 -4.25 -38.17 32.44
CA ALA A 53 -3.46 -39.11 33.22
C ALA A 53 -4.31 -40.04 34.12
N GLY A 54 -5.64 -39.93 34.08
CA GLY A 54 -6.57 -40.75 34.87
C GLY A 54 -6.72 -40.32 36.32
N VAL A 55 -6.24 -39.11 36.67
CA VAL A 55 -6.36 -38.54 38.01
C VAL A 55 -7.64 -37.71 38.10
N ASN A 56 -8.68 -38.32 38.64
CA ASN A 56 -9.98 -37.68 38.85
C ASN A 56 -9.93 -36.67 40.00
N GLY A 57 -10.52 -35.48 39.82
CA GLY A 57 -10.57 -34.42 40.83
C GLY A 57 -9.59 -33.25 40.62
N GLY A 58 -8.80 -33.26 39.54
CA GLY A 58 -7.89 -32.16 39.20
C GLY A 58 -6.86 -31.89 40.31
N LEU A 59 -6.60 -30.62 40.62
CA LEU A 59 -5.63 -30.24 41.66
C LEU A 59 -6.00 -30.76 43.06
N LEU A 60 -7.28 -30.97 43.35
CA LEU A 60 -7.74 -31.52 44.64
C LEU A 60 -7.32 -32.97 44.84
N ALA A 61 -7.02 -33.71 43.76
CA ALA A 61 -6.54 -35.08 43.84
C ALA A 61 -5.19 -35.19 44.59
N LEU A 62 -4.33 -34.17 44.52
CA LEU A 62 -3.09 -34.10 45.30
C LEU A 62 -3.34 -34.05 46.82
N ASN A 63 -4.57 -33.72 47.22
CA ASN A 63 -5.03 -33.63 48.59
C ASN A 63 -6.05 -34.71 48.96
N ASP A 64 -6.28 -35.70 48.08
CA ASP A 64 -7.19 -36.81 48.34
C ASP A 64 -6.57 -37.79 49.34
N GLU A 65 -7.30 -38.07 50.41
CA GLU A 65 -6.92 -39.02 51.46
C GLU A 65 -6.68 -40.42 50.87
N THR A 66 -7.41 -40.79 49.81
CA THR A 66 -7.26 -42.06 49.10
C THR A 66 -5.88 -42.21 48.46
N ILE A 67 -5.29 -41.11 47.96
CA ILE A 67 -3.96 -41.12 47.35
C ILE A 67 -2.87 -41.10 48.42
N ARG A 68 -3.08 -40.35 49.51
CA ARG A 68 -2.09 -40.20 50.59
C ARG A 68 -2.00 -41.38 51.54
N SER A 69 -3.12 -42.07 51.78
CA SER A 69 -3.17 -43.28 52.61
C SER A 69 -2.80 -44.55 51.84
N SER A 70 -2.54 -44.45 50.52
CA SER A 70 -2.11 -45.58 49.70
C SER A 70 -0.74 -46.09 50.13
N GLU A 71 -0.55 -47.40 50.10
CA GLU A 71 0.73 -48.07 50.39
C GLU A 71 1.88 -47.57 49.48
N ARG A 72 1.55 -47.02 48.30
CA ARG A 72 2.51 -46.45 47.35
C ARG A 72 2.37 -44.93 47.19
N ALA A 73 1.84 -44.22 48.20
CA ALA A 73 1.60 -42.78 48.13
C ALA A 73 2.82 -41.97 47.65
N PRO A 74 4.07 -42.21 48.12
CA PRO A 74 5.24 -41.46 47.64
C PRO A 74 5.49 -41.63 46.14
N ALA A 75 5.31 -42.84 45.61
CA ALA A 75 5.48 -43.10 44.18
C ALA A 75 4.39 -42.43 43.34
N ILE A 76 3.12 -42.51 43.78
CA ILE A 76 1.98 -41.92 43.05
C ILE A 76 2.10 -40.40 43.02
N LEU A 77 2.40 -39.76 44.15
CA LEU A 77 2.58 -38.30 44.21
C LEU A 77 3.75 -37.85 43.32
N THR A 78 4.87 -38.57 43.36
CA THR A 78 6.01 -38.29 42.49
C THR A 78 5.62 -38.42 41.02
N ALA A 79 4.86 -39.47 40.65
CA ALA A 79 4.38 -39.65 39.29
C ALA A 79 3.50 -38.49 38.81
N ILE A 80 2.56 -38.03 39.65
CA ILE A 80 1.70 -36.89 39.33
C ILE A 80 2.52 -35.63 39.08
N VAL A 81 3.50 -35.34 39.94
CA VAL A 81 4.38 -34.17 39.76
C VAL A 81 5.15 -34.26 38.45
N VAL A 82 5.69 -35.43 38.11
CA VAL A 82 6.42 -35.63 36.85
C VAL A 82 5.51 -35.45 35.63
N VAL A 83 4.29 -35.98 35.66
CA VAL A 83 3.28 -35.76 34.60
C VAL A 83 3.02 -34.28 34.39
N LEU A 84 2.78 -33.54 35.48
CA LEU A 84 2.50 -32.11 35.43
C LEU A 84 3.68 -31.31 34.87
N MET A 85 4.90 -31.64 35.29
CA MET A 85 6.12 -31.01 34.76
C MET A 85 6.28 -31.27 33.27
N LEU A 86 6.09 -32.52 32.82
CA LEU A 86 6.23 -32.89 31.42
C LEU A 86 5.17 -32.19 30.55
N SER A 87 3.92 -32.13 31.01
CA SER A 87 2.84 -31.43 30.32
C SER A 87 3.04 -29.93 30.22
N MET A 88 3.43 -29.28 31.33
CA MET A 88 3.70 -27.84 31.32
C MET A 88 4.88 -27.48 30.42
N TYR A 89 5.93 -28.31 30.42
CA TYR A 89 7.07 -28.13 29.53
C TYR A 89 6.66 -28.28 28.05
N ALA A 90 5.90 -29.33 27.73
CA ALA A 90 5.42 -29.56 26.37
C ALA A 90 4.48 -28.44 25.90
N HIS A 91 3.58 -27.96 26.77
CA HIS A 91 2.73 -26.79 26.49
C HIS A 91 3.56 -25.55 26.17
N ALA A 92 4.55 -25.22 27.01
CA ALA A 92 5.43 -24.06 26.79
C ALA A 92 6.22 -24.17 25.48
N GLN A 93 6.65 -25.39 25.12
CA GLN A 93 7.33 -25.64 23.85
C GLN A 93 6.36 -25.54 22.65
N GLY A 94 5.13 -26.03 22.81
CA GLY A 94 4.05 -25.88 21.85
C GLY A 94 3.72 -24.42 21.58
N ASP A 95 3.51 -23.63 22.62
CA ASP A 95 3.28 -22.18 22.52
C ASP A 95 4.44 -21.47 21.80
N ARG A 96 5.69 -21.78 22.17
CA ARG A 96 6.89 -21.23 21.49
C ARG A 96 6.93 -21.59 20.01
N LEU A 97 6.59 -22.83 19.65
CA LEU A 97 6.49 -23.23 18.25
C LEU A 97 5.35 -22.50 17.55
N GLY A 98 4.18 -22.37 18.17
CA GLY A 98 3.02 -21.69 17.60
C GLY A 98 3.27 -20.21 17.32
N ALA A 99 4.09 -19.56 18.15
CA ALA A 99 4.49 -18.16 17.95
C ALA A 99 5.52 -17.96 16.83
N ASN A 100 6.41 -18.94 16.62
CA ASN A 100 7.55 -18.80 15.70
C ASN A 100 7.33 -19.48 14.33
N VAL A 101 6.37 -20.39 14.21
CA VAL A 101 6.09 -21.05 12.93
C VAL A 101 5.38 -20.07 11.98
N PRO A 102 5.92 -19.81 10.77
CA PRO A 102 5.32 -18.88 9.85
C PRO A 102 3.94 -19.37 9.40
N LYS A 103 2.93 -18.50 9.52
CA LYS A 103 1.51 -18.79 9.21
C LYS A 103 1.23 -19.10 7.72
N ARG A 104 2.26 -19.14 6.88
CA ARG A 104 2.19 -19.19 5.41
C ARG A 104 2.78 -20.47 4.81
N ILE A 105 2.96 -21.53 5.61
CA ILE A 105 3.31 -22.84 5.03
C ILE A 105 2.01 -23.45 4.48
N SER A 106 1.71 -23.10 3.24
CA SER A 106 0.67 -23.77 2.47
C SER A 106 1.15 -25.18 2.14
N LEU A 107 0.34 -26.20 2.48
CA LEU A 107 0.56 -27.60 2.11
C LEU A 107 0.71 -27.81 0.58
N LYS A 108 0.48 -26.78 -0.24
CA LYS A 108 0.86 -26.76 -1.67
C LYS A 108 2.37 -26.89 -1.90
N GLN A 109 3.23 -26.35 -1.02
CA GLN A 109 4.69 -26.33 -1.23
C GLN A 109 5.34 -27.73 -1.26
N LEU A 110 4.70 -28.75 -0.67
CA LEU A 110 5.18 -30.14 -0.78
C LEU A 110 4.92 -30.77 -2.16
N ARG A 111 4.20 -30.06 -3.05
CA ARG A 111 3.83 -30.53 -4.39
C ARG A 111 4.42 -29.66 -5.50
N ASP A 112 5.36 -28.77 -5.15
CA ASP A 112 5.94 -27.81 -6.07
C ASP A 112 6.91 -28.50 -7.01
N ARG A 113 6.50 -28.57 -8.28
CA ARG A 113 7.39 -28.88 -9.40
C ARG A 113 8.15 -27.61 -9.75
N THR A 114 9.45 -27.76 -9.96
CA THR A 114 10.37 -26.71 -10.37
C THR A 114 10.72 -26.87 -11.86
N LEU A 115 11.27 -25.81 -12.46
CA LEU A 115 11.71 -25.83 -13.84
C LEU A 115 12.86 -26.83 -14.06
N SER A 116 12.95 -27.38 -15.27
CA SER A 116 14.10 -28.18 -15.67
C SER A 116 15.38 -27.34 -15.70
N THR A 117 16.49 -27.90 -15.24
CA THR A 117 17.82 -27.26 -15.20
C THR A 117 18.28 -26.79 -16.59
N ASP A 118 17.78 -27.40 -17.66
CA ASP A 118 18.14 -27.08 -19.05
C ASP A 118 17.64 -25.71 -19.53
N VAL A 119 16.68 -25.08 -18.83
CA VAL A 119 16.04 -23.81 -19.24
C VAL A 119 16.55 -22.62 -18.41
N ILE A 120 17.40 -22.87 -17.42
CA ILE A 120 17.87 -21.84 -16.49
C ILE A 120 19.12 -21.17 -17.08
N GLU A 121 19.01 -19.89 -17.43
CA GLU A 121 20.17 -19.09 -17.83
C GLU A 121 20.82 -18.48 -16.58
N LEU A 122 22.11 -18.77 -16.37
CA LEU A 122 22.84 -18.29 -15.20
C LEU A 122 23.47 -16.92 -15.49
N VAL A 123 22.86 -15.85 -14.98
CA VAL A 123 23.37 -14.48 -15.16
C VAL A 123 23.73 -13.88 -13.80
N GLY A 124 25.02 -13.60 -13.58
CA GLY A 124 25.49 -12.91 -12.36
C GLY A 124 25.27 -13.68 -11.05
N GLY A 125 25.24 -15.02 -11.09
CA GLY A 125 25.08 -15.88 -9.92
C GLY A 125 23.64 -16.08 -9.43
N ARG A 126 22.64 -15.53 -10.14
CA ARG A 126 21.21 -15.83 -9.93
C ARG A 126 20.63 -16.37 -11.23
N GLY A 127 19.94 -17.52 -11.18
CA GLY A 127 19.29 -18.10 -12.35
C GLY A 127 18.11 -17.25 -12.80
N ARG A 128 17.98 -17.01 -14.11
CA ARG A 128 16.80 -16.40 -14.73
C ARG A 128 16.20 -17.37 -15.73
N VAL A 129 14.89 -17.27 -15.94
CA VAL A 129 14.14 -18.03 -16.92
C VAL A 129 13.34 -17.08 -17.78
N SER A 130 13.42 -17.26 -19.11
CA SER A 130 12.52 -16.61 -20.06
C SER A 130 11.33 -17.52 -20.30
N VAL A 131 10.13 -17.05 -19.98
CA VAL A 131 8.89 -17.79 -20.21
C VAL A 131 8.35 -17.42 -21.60
N GLU A 132 8.23 -18.41 -22.48
CA GLU A 132 7.71 -18.21 -23.84
C GLU A 132 6.23 -18.62 -23.89
N VAL A 133 5.36 -17.76 -24.42
CA VAL A 133 3.95 -18.12 -24.60
C VAL A 133 3.84 -19.04 -25.82
N ALA A 134 3.58 -20.33 -25.57
CA ALA A 134 3.50 -21.34 -26.60
C ALA A 134 2.08 -21.49 -27.14
N GLY A 135 1.94 -21.46 -28.47
CA GLY A 135 0.67 -21.66 -29.17
C GLY A 135 -0.20 -20.41 -29.24
N GLU A 136 -1.50 -20.60 -29.50
CA GLU A 136 -2.45 -19.51 -29.55
C GLU A 136 -2.91 -19.12 -28.14
N VAL A 137 -2.90 -17.81 -27.83
CA VAL A 137 -3.57 -17.28 -26.64
C VAL A 137 -5.06 -17.55 -26.79
N ASN A 138 -5.73 -18.05 -25.75
CA ASN A 138 -7.15 -18.36 -25.80
C ASN A 138 -8.01 -17.21 -25.25
N ASP A 139 -9.25 -17.11 -25.71
CA ASP A 139 -10.23 -16.19 -25.12
C ASP A 139 -10.71 -16.78 -23.78
N MET A 140 -10.84 -15.92 -22.77
CA MET A 140 -11.34 -16.35 -21.47
C MET A 140 -12.86 -16.57 -21.47
N GLU A 141 -13.30 -17.69 -20.91
CA GLU A 141 -14.71 -18.04 -20.83
C GLU A 141 -15.50 -16.98 -20.03
N GLY A 142 -16.67 -16.58 -20.54
CA GLY A 142 -17.50 -15.54 -19.94
C GLY A 142 -17.14 -14.11 -20.33
N TYR A 143 -16.09 -13.89 -21.13
CA TYR A 143 -15.66 -12.57 -21.62
C TYR A 143 -15.77 -12.43 -23.15
N PRO A 144 -15.80 -11.19 -23.69
CA PRO A 144 -15.71 -10.95 -25.13
C PRO A 144 -14.37 -11.43 -25.72
N PRO A 145 -14.29 -11.67 -27.04
CA PRO A 145 -13.07 -12.15 -27.69
C PRO A 145 -11.92 -11.13 -27.58
N LEU A 146 -10.69 -11.65 -27.45
CA LEU A 146 -9.51 -10.81 -27.25
C LEU A 146 -9.13 -10.06 -28.55
N PRO A 147 -8.89 -8.73 -28.50
CA PRO A 147 -8.40 -7.96 -29.63
C PRO A 147 -7.09 -8.52 -30.20
N ALA A 148 -6.95 -8.49 -31.53
CA ALA A 148 -5.78 -9.03 -32.22
C ALA A 148 -4.46 -8.37 -31.78
N ASP A 149 -4.49 -7.07 -31.46
CA ASP A 149 -3.29 -6.34 -31.02
C ASP A 149 -2.84 -6.76 -29.62
N THR A 150 -3.79 -6.97 -28.69
CA THR A 150 -3.51 -7.50 -27.36
C THR A 150 -2.98 -8.94 -27.44
N ARG A 151 -3.55 -9.76 -28.34
CA ARG A 151 -3.07 -11.12 -28.59
C ARG A 151 -1.61 -11.14 -29.03
N ARG A 152 -1.23 -10.25 -29.96
CA ARG A 152 0.17 -10.09 -30.40
C ARG A 152 1.07 -9.60 -29.29
N ALA A 153 0.62 -8.64 -28.48
CA ALA A 153 1.41 -8.11 -27.36
C ALA A 153 1.74 -9.18 -26.29
N ILE A 154 0.84 -10.15 -26.07
CA ILE A 154 1.09 -11.28 -25.17
C ILE A 154 2.14 -12.23 -25.77
N LEU A 155 2.04 -12.53 -27.07
CA LEU A 155 2.94 -13.46 -27.78
C LEU A 155 4.35 -12.89 -27.97
N ASP A 156 4.45 -11.61 -28.35
CA ASP A 156 5.73 -10.94 -28.64
C ASP A 156 6.40 -10.37 -27.38
N GLY A 157 5.80 -10.56 -26.20
CA GLY A 157 6.29 -10.04 -24.92
C GLY A 157 7.52 -10.79 -24.41
N ASP A 158 8.44 -10.06 -23.77
CA ASP A 158 9.60 -10.63 -23.09
C ASP A 158 9.28 -10.83 -21.59
N TRP A 159 9.03 -12.09 -21.24
CA TRP A 159 8.58 -12.50 -19.91
C TRP A 159 9.69 -13.22 -19.11
N THR A 160 10.66 -12.44 -18.63
CA THR A 160 11.76 -13.00 -17.84
C THR A 160 11.54 -12.92 -16.32
N PHE A 161 11.72 -14.03 -15.60
CA PHE A 161 11.55 -14.17 -14.15
C PHE A 161 12.77 -14.82 -13.46
N PRO A 162 12.91 -14.71 -12.12
CA PRO A 162 13.87 -15.49 -11.35
C PRO A 162 13.57 -17.00 -11.43
N ALA A 163 14.59 -17.83 -11.63
CA ALA A 163 14.44 -19.28 -11.84
C ALA A 163 14.33 -20.09 -10.53
N ASP A 164 14.52 -19.47 -9.38
CA ASP A 164 14.41 -20.07 -8.04
C ASP A 164 12.95 -20.21 -7.54
N LEU A 165 11.99 -19.83 -8.37
CA LEU A 165 10.57 -19.84 -8.05
C LEU A 165 9.88 -21.16 -8.46
N PRO A 166 8.95 -21.68 -7.64
CA PRO A 166 8.05 -22.76 -8.05
C PRO A 166 7.23 -22.40 -9.29
N LEU A 167 6.82 -23.40 -10.09
CA LEU A 167 5.99 -23.16 -11.28
C LEU A 167 4.70 -22.38 -10.97
N ALA A 168 4.03 -22.69 -9.87
CA ALA A 168 2.81 -21.98 -9.46
C ALA A 168 3.05 -20.49 -9.18
N GLU A 169 4.20 -20.16 -8.58
CA GLU A 169 4.57 -18.77 -8.31
C GLU A 169 4.97 -18.04 -9.60
N LEU A 170 5.59 -18.74 -10.56
CA LEU A 170 5.86 -18.19 -11.89
C LEU A 170 4.57 -17.94 -12.67
N GLU A 171 3.60 -18.85 -12.59
CA GLU A 171 2.26 -18.70 -13.18
C GLU A 171 1.56 -17.45 -12.63
N ASP A 172 1.53 -17.30 -11.30
CA ASP A 172 0.90 -16.16 -10.63
C ASP A 172 1.59 -14.84 -11.02
N ARG A 173 2.93 -14.79 -11.05
CA ARG A 173 3.67 -13.58 -11.44
C ARG A 173 3.51 -13.21 -12.90
N LEU A 174 3.47 -14.20 -13.79
CA LEU A 174 3.20 -13.94 -15.21
C LEU A 174 1.77 -13.44 -15.39
N ALA A 175 0.81 -14.02 -14.68
CA ALA A 175 -0.58 -13.55 -14.69
C ALA A 175 -0.70 -12.09 -14.20
N GLU A 176 -0.14 -11.77 -13.03
CA GLU A 176 -0.15 -10.40 -12.48
C GLU A 176 0.52 -9.39 -13.42
N ARG A 177 1.65 -9.77 -14.02
CA ARG A 177 2.39 -8.91 -14.94
C ARG A 177 1.60 -8.66 -16.22
N LEU A 178 0.98 -9.69 -16.80
CA LEU A 178 0.11 -9.57 -17.97
C LEU A 178 -1.11 -8.69 -17.69
N GLN A 179 -1.77 -8.88 -16.53
CA GLN A 179 -2.89 -8.03 -16.12
C GLN A 179 -2.46 -6.57 -15.97
N THR A 180 -1.30 -6.32 -15.37
CA THR A 180 -0.83 -4.96 -15.10
C THR A 180 -0.33 -4.25 -16.36
N GLU A 181 0.50 -4.91 -17.17
CA GLU A 181 1.11 -4.28 -18.35
C GLU A 181 0.10 -4.09 -19.50
N LEU A 182 -0.87 -4.98 -19.63
CA LEU A 182 -1.86 -4.96 -20.72
C LEU A 182 -3.28 -4.57 -20.27
N ASP A 183 -3.46 -4.24 -18.99
CA ASP A 183 -4.74 -3.84 -18.37
C ASP A 183 -5.85 -4.90 -18.58
N LEU A 184 -5.47 -6.18 -18.64
CA LEU A 184 -6.40 -7.30 -18.87
C LEU A 184 -7.39 -7.40 -17.71
N ALA A 185 -8.66 -7.63 -18.02
CA ALA A 185 -9.68 -7.79 -16.98
C ALA A 185 -9.41 -8.99 -16.07
N ASP A 186 -8.87 -10.07 -16.66
CA ASP A 186 -8.55 -11.32 -16.02
C ASP A 186 -7.62 -12.13 -16.94
N VAL A 187 -6.81 -13.03 -16.37
CA VAL A 187 -5.90 -13.90 -17.11
C VAL A 187 -5.65 -15.20 -16.35
N ALA A 188 -5.62 -16.31 -17.07
CA ALA A 188 -5.22 -17.62 -16.57
C ALA A 188 -3.97 -18.07 -17.32
N VAL A 189 -2.95 -18.46 -16.57
CA VAL A 189 -1.64 -18.87 -17.09
C VAL A 189 -1.30 -20.25 -16.56
N ARG A 190 -0.77 -21.12 -17.42
CA ARG A 190 -0.15 -22.38 -17.00
C ARG A 190 1.23 -22.53 -17.62
N ILE A 191 2.23 -22.90 -16.83
CA ILE A 191 3.63 -23.01 -17.27
C ILE A 191 4.08 -24.46 -17.09
N ASP A 192 4.68 -25.02 -18.14
CA ASP A 192 5.30 -26.35 -18.09
C ASP A 192 6.76 -26.31 -17.56
N GLU A 193 7.35 -27.50 -17.38
CA GLU A 193 8.73 -27.64 -16.88
C GLU A 193 9.78 -27.09 -17.86
N GLN A 194 9.39 -26.77 -19.10
CA GLN A 194 10.23 -26.20 -20.16
C GLN A 194 10.05 -24.67 -20.28
N ALA A 195 9.39 -24.03 -19.32
CA ALA A 195 9.05 -22.60 -19.33
C ALA A 195 8.17 -22.17 -20.52
N ARG A 196 7.33 -23.07 -21.04
CA ARG A 196 6.32 -22.72 -22.04
C ARG A 196 4.99 -22.42 -21.35
N ALA A 197 4.48 -21.23 -21.58
CA ALA A 197 3.21 -20.77 -21.02
C ALA A 197 2.06 -20.98 -22.00
N THR A 198 0.94 -21.48 -21.49
CA THR A 198 -0.36 -21.39 -22.16
C THR A 198 -1.19 -20.33 -21.45
N VAL A 199 -1.79 -19.42 -22.22
CA VAL A 199 -2.47 -18.23 -21.69
C VAL A 199 -3.90 -18.18 -22.19
N ALA A 200 -4.85 -17.96 -21.29
CA ALA A 200 -6.21 -17.53 -21.62
C ALA A 200 -6.46 -16.15 -21.00
N ALA A 201 -6.90 -15.18 -21.79
CA ALA A 201 -6.98 -13.79 -21.37
C ALA A 201 -8.36 -13.18 -21.65
N ALA A 202 -8.83 -12.37 -20.72
CA ALA A 202 -9.96 -11.48 -20.93
C ALA A 202 -9.48 -10.14 -21.52
N PRO A 203 -10.26 -9.49 -22.39
CA PRO A 203 -9.92 -8.19 -22.94
C PRO A 203 -9.81 -7.13 -21.84
N PRO A 204 -9.06 -6.04 -22.09
CA PRO A 204 -8.96 -4.96 -21.12
C PRO A 204 -10.34 -4.43 -20.75
N THR A 205 -10.59 -4.21 -19.45
CA THR A 205 -11.86 -3.62 -19.05
C THR A 205 -11.99 -2.24 -19.67
N GLY A 206 -13.07 -2.02 -20.43
CA GLY A 206 -13.32 -0.74 -21.09
C GLY A 206 -13.59 0.37 -20.09
N ALA A 207 -12.54 0.93 -19.47
CA ALA A 207 -12.67 1.95 -18.43
C ALA A 207 -13.07 3.33 -18.98
N LEU A 208 -13.30 3.47 -20.29
CA LEU A 208 -13.77 4.71 -20.92
C LEU A 208 -15.15 5.12 -20.40
N SER A 209 -16.06 4.18 -20.14
CA SER A 209 -17.45 4.45 -19.76
C SER A 209 -17.58 5.28 -18.48
N LYS A 210 -16.80 4.96 -17.43
CA LYS A 210 -16.74 5.71 -16.17
C LYS A 210 -16.10 7.10 -16.33
N ARG A 211 -15.39 7.35 -17.43
CA ARG A 211 -14.58 8.56 -17.65
C ARG A 211 -15.25 9.58 -18.56
N VAL A 212 -16.38 9.23 -19.19
CA VAL A 212 -17.16 10.18 -19.98
C VAL A 212 -18.10 10.96 -19.06
N PRO A 213 -18.00 12.30 -18.99
CA PRO A 213 -18.95 13.11 -18.22
C PRO A 213 -20.39 12.90 -18.69
N ALA A 214 -21.36 13.05 -17.79
CA ALA A 214 -22.78 12.96 -18.12
C ALA A 214 -23.13 13.93 -19.27
N GLY A 215 -23.88 13.44 -20.26
CA GLY A 215 -24.29 14.21 -21.44
C GLY A 215 -23.24 14.31 -22.55
N LYS A 216 -21.98 13.94 -22.30
CA LYS A 216 -20.90 13.95 -23.31
C LYS A 216 -20.81 12.63 -24.09
N ARG A 217 -20.06 12.65 -25.19
CA ARG A 217 -19.71 11.49 -26.03
C ARG A 217 -18.20 11.39 -26.15
N ALA A 218 -17.67 10.18 -25.96
CA ALA A 218 -16.26 9.88 -26.21
C ALA A 218 -16.05 9.64 -27.71
N VAL A 219 -15.32 10.53 -28.38
CA VAL A 219 -15.02 10.41 -29.81
C VAL A 219 -13.52 10.34 -30.01
N SER A 220 -13.07 9.37 -30.81
CA SER A 220 -11.64 9.13 -31.04
C SER A 220 -11.27 9.43 -32.49
N VAL A 221 -10.33 10.35 -32.69
CA VAL A 221 -9.89 10.82 -34.01
C VAL A 221 -8.40 10.54 -34.19
N SER A 222 -8.02 10.10 -35.39
CA SER A 222 -6.61 9.92 -35.75
C SER A 222 -5.94 11.29 -35.88
N ALA A 223 -4.74 11.46 -35.34
CA ALA A 223 -4.04 12.74 -35.35
C ALA A 223 -2.53 12.57 -35.14
N LEU A 224 -1.76 13.61 -35.46
CA LEU A 224 -0.44 13.79 -34.83
C LEU A 224 -0.69 14.21 -33.37
N VAL A 225 -0.28 13.35 -32.45
CA VAL A 225 -0.46 13.52 -31.01
C VAL A 225 0.81 14.16 -30.44
N PRO A 226 0.73 15.35 -29.83
CA PRO A 226 1.84 15.94 -29.09
C PRO A 226 2.37 15.03 -27.97
N THR A 227 3.63 15.22 -27.58
CA THR A 227 4.21 14.61 -26.38
C THR A 227 3.55 15.17 -25.12
N GLY A 228 3.43 14.36 -24.08
CA GLY A 228 3.05 14.84 -22.75
C GLY A 228 1.54 15.02 -22.54
N ILE A 229 0.70 14.68 -23.54
CA ILE A 229 -0.76 14.73 -23.36
C ILE A 229 -1.15 13.68 -22.33
N ALA A 230 -1.74 14.17 -21.25
CA ALA A 230 -2.29 13.39 -20.17
C ALA A 230 -3.82 13.41 -20.23
N ARG A 231 -4.41 12.48 -19.51
CA ARG A 231 -5.84 12.52 -19.23
C ARG A 231 -6.21 13.84 -18.52
N GLY A 232 -7.35 14.40 -18.93
CA GLY A 232 -7.87 15.65 -18.39
C GLY A 232 -7.22 16.91 -18.97
N ASP A 233 -6.27 16.77 -19.89
CA ASP A 233 -5.85 17.91 -20.71
C ASP A 233 -7.04 18.40 -21.53
N VAL A 234 -7.12 19.70 -21.72
CA VAL A 234 -8.05 20.29 -22.68
C VAL A 234 -7.28 20.49 -23.96
N VAL A 235 -7.78 19.89 -25.03
CA VAL A 235 -7.19 20.05 -26.35
C VAL A 235 -8.26 20.46 -27.33
N ARG A 236 -7.79 21.11 -28.38
CA ARG A 236 -8.59 21.53 -29.50
C ARG A 236 -8.26 20.65 -30.70
N VAL A 237 -9.28 20.06 -31.31
CA VAL A 237 -9.13 19.31 -32.55
C VAL A 237 -9.75 20.09 -33.69
N ILE A 238 -8.89 20.41 -34.65
CA ILE A 238 -9.23 21.15 -35.85
C ILE A 238 -9.31 20.14 -37.01
N THR A 239 -10.47 20.10 -37.65
CA THR A 239 -10.73 19.41 -38.92
C THR A 239 -11.20 20.44 -39.96
N PRO A 240 -11.37 20.09 -41.24
CA PRO A 240 -11.86 21.04 -42.25
C PRO A 240 -13.22 21.66 -41.91
N ASP A 241 -14.09 20.90 -41.22
CA ASP A 241 -15.48 21.27 -40.99
C ASP A 241 -15.79 21.61 -39.52
N LEU A 242 -14.82 21.48 -38.62
CA LEU A 242 -15.03 21.61 -37.18
C LEU A 242 -13.78 22.07 -36.44
N ASP A 243 -13.96 23.01 -35.52
CA ASP A 243 -13.03 23.30 -34.44
C ASP A 243 -13.70 22.91 -33.11
N ALA A 244 -13.29 21.78 -32.53
CA ALA A 244 -13.90 21.24 -31.31
C ALA A 244 -12.91 21.21 -30.15
N GLU A 245 -13.36 21.73 -29.00
CA GLU A 245 -12.59 21.75 -27.76
C GLU A 245 -13.15 20.70 -26.80
N GLY A 246 -12.27 19.87 -26.23
CA GLY A 246 -12.70 18.81 -25.35
C GLY A 246 -11.62 18.34 -24.39
N ALA A 247 -12.07 17.78 -23.27
CA ALA A 247 -11.18 17.11 -22.32
C ALA A 247 -10.73 15.76 -22.88
N VAL A 248 -9.44 15.47 -22.79
CA VAL A 248 -8.84 14.20 -23.21
C VAL A 248 -9.22 13.10 -22.22
N ILE A 249 -9.94 12.10 -22.71
CA ILE A 249 -10.32 10.90 -21.95
C ILE A 249 -9.22 9.83 -22.07
N ALA A 250 -8.65 9.70 -23.27
CA ALA A 250 -7.55 8.81 -23.59
C ALA A 250 -6.76 9.38 -24.77
N ALA A 251 -5.46 9.12 -24.80
CA ALA A 251 -4.61 9.42 -25.94
C ALA A 251 -3.57 8.31 -26.09
N ARG A 252 -3.27 7.93 -27.33
CA ARG A 252 -2.22 6.96 -27.64
C ARG A 252 -1.41 7.44 -28.83
N SER A 253 -0.09 7.37 -28.71
CA SER A 253 0.84 7.50 -29.82
C SER A 253 1.07 6.11 -30.44
N SER A 254 0.99 5.98 -31.75
CA SER A 254 1.41 4.81 -32.51
C SER A 254 2.92 4.84 -32.68
N GLY A 255 3.61 3.96 -31.94
CA GLY A 255 5.04 3.78 -32.00
C GLY A 255 5.46 2.81 -30.89
N LYS A 256 6.47 1.97 -31.15
CA LYS A 256 7.11 1.18 -30.10
C LYS A 256 7.72 2.19 -29.11
N PRO A 257 7.51 2.08 -27.78
CA PRO A 257 8.21 2.93 -26.83
C PRO A 257 9.70 2.85 -27.13
N GLU A 258 10.39 3.98 -27.33
CA GLU A 258 11.84 3.94 -27.49
C GLU A 258 12.45 3.26 -26.24
N PRO A 259 13.32 2.25 -26.42
CA PRO A 259 13.99 1.60 -25.30
C PRO A 259 14.91 2.61 -24.62
N GLY A 260 14.41 3.22 -23.55
CA GLY A 260 15.03 4.38 -22.91
C GLY A 260 14.05 5.27 -22.16
N ALA A 261 12.76 5.25 -22.53
CA ALA A 261 11.67 5.84 -21.75
C ALA A 261 11.34 4.94 -20.53
N ARG A 262 12.32 4.72 -19.65
CA ARG A 262 12.06 4.20 -18.31
C ARG A 262 11.03 5.15 -17.69
N ALA A 263 9.98 4.57 -17.12
CA ALA A 263 9.24 5.19 -16.03
C ALA A 263 10.28 5.89 -15.14
N VAL A 264 10.13 7.20 -14.96
CA VAL A 264 11.05 8.03 -14.19
C VAL A 264 11.36 7.25 -12.92
N SER A 265 12.63 6.86 -12.81
CA SER A 265 13.19 6.13 -11.70
C SER A 265 12.70 6.79 -10.41
N LYS A 266 12.30 5.99 -9.42
CA LYS A 266 12.31 6.45 -8.02
C LYS A 266 13.58 7.28 -7.81
N PRO A 267 13.52 8.48 -7.20
CA PRO A 267 14.73 9.16 -6.79
C PRO A 267 15.54 8.18 -5.94
N ALA A 268 16.83 8.02 -6.26
CA ALA A 268 17.75 7.35 -5.37
C ALA A 268 17.68 8.00 -3.99
N PRO A 269 17.84 7.26 -2.88
CA PRO A 269 17.95 7.87 -1.58
C PRO A 269 19.15 8.83 -1.62
N ALA A 270 18.87 10.12 -1.48
CA ALA A 270 19.91 11.11 -1.22
C ALA A 270 20.57 10.71 0.10
N GLY A 271 21.90 10.75 0.11
CA GLY A 271 22.70 10.43 1.29
C GLY A 271 22.34 11.34 2.47
N ASP A 272 22.55 10.78 3.65
CA ASP A 272 22.52 11.47 4.93
C ASP A 272 23.38 12.74 4.89
N ASP A 273 22.73 13.90 4.98
CA ASP A 273 23.22 15.05 5.75
C ASP A 273 21.98 15.83 6.24
N PRO A 274 21.87 16.15 7.54
CA PRO A 274 20.69 16.79 8.10
C PRO A 274 20.79 18.32 7.95
N ASP A 275 19.84 18.91 7.23
CA ASP A 275 19.54 20.34 7.34
C ASP A 275 18.11 20.46 7.92
N PRO A 276 17.93 21.06 9.10
CA PRO A 276 16.64 21.15 9.76
C PRO A 276 15.80 22.29 9.17
N ASP A 277 14.49 22.15 9.29
CA ASP A 277 13.45 23.16 9.08
C ASP A 277 12.99 23.42 7.64
N ASP A 278 12.02 22.62 7.18
CA ASP A 278 10.83 23.17 6.52
C ASP A 278 9.64 22.19 6.56
N ASP A 279 9.09 21.95 7.75
CA ASP A 279 7.90 21.12 7.95
C ASP A 279 6.77 21.97 8.58
N ALA A 280 6.32 23.01 7.84
CA ALA A 280 5.18 23.82 8.24
C ALA A 280 3.86 23.05 8.03
N ARG A 281 3.51 22.20 9.01
CA ARG A 281 2.19 21.55 9.14
C ARG A 281 1.13 22.58 9.54
N THR A 282 0.07 22.72 8.76
CA THR A 282 -1.19 23.37 9.14
C THR A 282 -2.19 22.31 9.63
N ASP A 283 -2.76 22.47 10.82
CA ASP A 283 -3.76 21.60 11.43
C ASP A 283 -5.19 22.07 11.13
N GLY A 284 -5.89 21.33 10.29
CA GLY A 284 -7.31 21.55 10.06
C GLY A 284 -7.94 20.49 9.18
N GLY A 285 -8.46 19.42 9.81
CA GLY A 285 -9.57 18.59 9.31
C GLY A 285 -9.23 17.41 8.39
N GLU A 286 -9.57 16.21 8.88
CA GLU A 286 -9.47 14.85 8.30
C GLU A 286 -8.06 14.24 8.18
N GLU A 287 -7.95 12.96 8.55
CA GLU A 287 -6.71 12.17 8.55
C GLU A 287 -5.91 12.39 7.26
N ALA A 288 -4.65 12.79 7.42
CA ALA A 288 -3.68 12.79 6.35
C ALA A 288 -3.48 11.34 5.88
N VAL A 289 -4.31 10.90 4.93
CA VAL A 289 -3.89 9.94 3.94
C VAL A 289 -2.67 10.60 3.31
N ALA A 290 -1.48 10.15 3.70
CA ALA A 290 -0.24 10.52 3.06
C ALA A 290 -0.53 10.46 1.56
N SER A 291 -0.53 11.63 0.90
CA SER A 291 -0.72 11.68 -0.54
C SER A 291 0.46 10.94 -1.11
N GLN A 292 0.26 9.65 -1.37
CA GLN A 292 1.14 8.85 -2.20
C GLN A 292 1.42 9.71 -3.43
N PRO A 293 2.68 9.85 -3.88
CA PRO A 293 2.97 10.58 -5.10
C PRO A 293 2.00 10.10 -6.16
N ALA A 294 1.10 10.98 -6.61
CA ALA A 294 0.08 10.61 -7.57
C ALA A 294 0.82 9.96 -8.73
N ALA A 295 0.60 8.66 -8.94
CA ALA A 295 1.21 7.93 -10.03
C ALA A 295 0.97 8.76 -11.29
N THR A 296 2.04 9.32 -11.87
CA THR A 296 1.93 10.23 -13.00
C THR A 296 1.14 9.50 -14.08
N ALA A 297 -0.07 9.99 -14.37
CA ALA A 297 -0.91 9.34 -15.37
C ALA A 297 -0.10 9.20 -16.66
N PRO A 298 -0.15 8.05 -17.34
CA PRO A 298 0.66 7.82 -18.53
C PRO A 298 0.40 8.92 -19.56
N THR A 299 1.48 9.50 -20.09
CA THR A 299 1.44 10.56 -21.10
C THR A 299 1.86 10.03 -22.47
N THR A 300 1.41 10.70 -23.52
CA THR A 300 1.79 10.38 -24.90
C THR A 300 3.28 10.66 -25.16
N THR A 301 3.91 9.86 -26.01
CA THR A 301 5.32 9.99 -26.41
C THR A 301 5.52 10.79 -27.69
N GLY A 302 4.44 11.31 -28.27
CA GLY A 302 4.50 12.07 -29.53
C GLY A 302 4.32 11.19 -30.78
N GLY A 303 3.99 11.81 -31.91
CA GLY A 303 3.92 11.14 -33.22
C GLY A 303 2.51 10.83 -33.70
N GLU A 304 2.38 9.97 -34.71
CA GLU A 304 1.07 9.48 -35.16
C GLU A 304 0.31 8.83 -34.01
N GLY A 305 -1.01 8.84 -34.03
CA GLY A 305 -1.79 8.26 -32.96
C GLY A 305 -3.27 8.60 -33.01
N ARG A 306 -3.92 8.46 -31.86
CA ARG A 306 -5.35 8.73 -31.68
C ARG A 306 -5.59 9.46 -30.37
N VAL A 307 -6.45 10.48 -30.41
CA VAL A 307 -6.92 11.20 -29.22
C VAL A 307 -8.42 10.99 -29.08
N THR A 308 -8.86 10.66 -27.87
CA THR A 308 -10.26 10.49 -27.49
C THR A 308 -10.71 11.65 -26.62
N LEU A 309 -11.74 12.36 -27.06
CA LEU A 309 -12.27 13.58 -26.42
C LEU A 309 -13.66 13.36 -25.86
N ALA A 310 -13.97 14.04 -24.76
CA ALA A 310 -15.33 14.22 -24.28
C ALA A 310 -15.95 15.44 -24.98
N LEU A 311 -16.90 15.21 -25.89
CA LEU A 311 -17.55 16.26 -26.68
C LEU A 311 -19.07 16.26 -26.51
N ASP A 312 -19.71 17.38 -26.85
CA ASP A 312 -21.16 17.42 -26.96
C ASP A 312 -21.67 16.65 -28.18
N ARG A 313 -22.96 16.29 -28.17
CA ARG A 313 -23.56 15.45 -29.22
C ARG A 313 -23.38 16.01 -30.63
N SER A 314 -23.52 17.32 -30.81
CA SER A 314 -23.40 18.01 -32.12
C SER A 314 -21.98 17.93 -32.66
N GLU A 315 -20.99 18.25 -31.83
CA GLU A 315 -19.56 18.21 -32.16
C GLU A 315 -19.08 16.77 -32.37
N ALA A 316 -19.55 15.84 -31.55
CA ALA A 316 -19.22 14.42 -31.68
C ALA A 316 -19.63 13.86 -33.05
N ALA A 317 -20.84 14.20 -33.53
CA ALA A 317 -21.31 13.76 -34.83
C ALA A 317 -20.50 14.37 -35.98
N ALA A 318 -20.05 15.62 -35.85
CA ALA A 318 -19.18 16.26 -36.82
C ALA A 318 -17.77 15.65 -36.82
N LEU A 319 -17.18 15.44 -35.65
CA LEU A 319 -15.83 14.86 -35.53
C LEU A 319 -15.78 13.40 -36.01
N LEU A 320 -16.85 12.61 -35.82
CA LEU A 320 -16.93 11.23 -36.32
C LEU A 320 -16.90 11.11 -37.85
N ARG A 321 -17.19 12.20 -38.59
CA ARG A 321 -17.09 12.22 -40.06
C ARG A 321 -15.68 12.56 -40.55
N ALA A 322 -14.80 13.03 -39.67
CA ALA A 322 -13.45 13.39 -40.03
C ALA A 322 -12.51 12.17 -39.93
N ASP A 323 -11.76 11.90 -40.99
CA ASP A 323 -10.77 10.82 -41.00
C ASP A 323 -9.56 11.14 -40.11
N ARG A 324 -9.20 12.43 -40.02
CA ARG A 324 -8.02 12.92 -39.30
C ARG A 324 -8.22 14.34 -38.78
N GLY A 325 -7.64 14.64 -37.62
CA GLY A 325 -7.65 15.97 -37.01
C GLY A 325 -6.25 16.47 -36.66
N ARG A 326 -6.10 17.80 -36.57
CA ARG A 326 -4.92 18.44 -35.98
C ARG A 326 -5.21 18.75 -34.50
N VAL A 327 -4.36 18.25 -33.61
CA VAL A 327 -4.50 18.44 -32.16
C VAL A 327 -3.65 19.62 -31.70
N LEU A 328 -4.26 20.56 -30.99
CA LEU A 328 -3.62 21.68 -30.34
C LEU A 328 -3.86 21.57 -28.82
N VAL A 329 -2.80 21.53 -28.01
CA VAL A 329 -2.92 21.49 -26.55
C VAL A 329 -3.19 22.89 -26.03
N LEU A 330 -4.26 23.05 -25.23
CA LEU A 330 -4.59 24.33 -24.64
C LEU A 330 -3.92 24.48 -23.28
N SER A 331 -3.47 25.69 -22.97
CA SER A 331 -2.92 26.00 -21.66
C SER A 331 -3.99 25.86 -20.58
N ARG A 332 -3.65 25.18 -19.48
CA ARG A 332 -4.51 25.08 -18.28
C ARG A 332 -4.47 26.34 -17.41
N GLY A 333 -3.70 27.37 -17.81
CA GLY A 333 -3.38 28.54 -17.00
C GLY A 333 -2.46 28.19 -15.82
N THR A 334 -2.02 29.20 -15.08
CA THR A 334 -1.45 29.00 -13.74
C THR A 334 -2.59 28.83 -12.75
N ARG A 335 -2.49 27.94 -11.75
CA ARG A 335 -3.55 27.83 -10.72
C ARG A 335 -3.80 29.22 -10.12
N ARG A 336 -5.06 29.59 -9.87
CA ARG A 336 -5.47 30.93 -9.40
C ARG A 336 -4.69 31.40 -8.16
N GLU A 337 -4.33 30.46 -7.30
CA GLU A 337 -3.47 30.61 -6.13
C GLU A 337 -2.02 31.05 -6.45
N TYR A 338 -1.42 30.52 -7.53
CA TYR A 338 -0.13 30.99 -8.03
C TYR A 338 -0.22 32.36 -8.72
N GLU A 339 -1.35 32.66 -9.35
CA GLU A 339 -1.60 33.98 -9.95
C GLU A 339 -1.75 35.06 -8.88
N LEU A 340 -2.50 34.80 -7.80
CA LEU A 340 -2.65 35.71 -6.67
C LEU A 340 -1.31 36.03 -6.00
N THR A 341 -0.50 34.99 -5.74
CA THR A 341 0.84 35.19 -5.15
C THR A 341 1.77 35.94 -6.09
N ALA A 342 1.68 35.73 -7.40
CA ALA A 342 2.42 36.50 -8.40
C ALA A 342 2.00 37.98 -8.44
N LEU A 343 0.70 38.27 -8.35
CA LEU A 343 0.17 39.65 -8.30
C LEU A 343 0.64 40.39 -7.04
N LEU A 344 0.57 39.75 -5.88
CA LEU A 344 1.03 40.34 -4.61
C LEU A 344 2.55 40.59 -4.63
N ARG A 345 3.33 39.64 -5.15
CA ARG A 345 4.79 39.81 -5.31
C ARG A 345 5.11 40.96 -6.27
N ARG A 346 4.37 41.10 -7.37
CA ARG A 346 4.53 42.20 -8.33
C ARG A 346 4.20 43.56 -7.70
N ALA A 347 3.24 43.60 -6.78
CA ALA A 347 2.91 44.79 -5.98
C ALA A 347 3.90 45.04 -4.82
N GLY A 348 5.00 44.29 -4.75
CA GLY A 348 6.02 44.44 -3.70
C GLY A 348 5.62 43.87 -2.35
N LYS A 349 4.50 43.13 -2.26
CA LYS A 349 4.03 42.50 -1.03
C LYS A 349 4.52 41.05 -0.94
N ARG A 350 4.81 40.58 0.27
CA ARG A 350 5.29 39.22 0.56
C ARG A 350 4.47 38.63 1.70
N PHE A 351 4.48 37.30 1.79
CA PHE A 351 3.92 36.57 2.92
C PHE A 351 5.05 36.17 3.86
N ARG A 352 4.81 36.21 5.16
CA ARG A 352 5.72 35.68 6.18
C ARG A 352 4.91 35.06 7.32
N LYS A 353 5.40 33.94 7.85
CA LYS A 353 4.94 33.37 9.11
C LYS A 353 5.75 34.00 10.24
N VAL A 354 5.08 34.47 11.28
CA VAL A 354 5.68 35.12 12.45
C VAL A 354 5.02 34.56 13.69
N SER A 355 5.80 34.21 14.71
CA SER A 355 5.28 33.65 15.96
C SER A 355 5.28 34.71 17.06
N VAL A 356 4.26 34.73 17.91
CA VAL A 356 4.13 35.67 19.04
C VAL A 356 4.98 35.19 20.21
N VAL A 357 5.89 36.03 20.70
CA VAL A 357 6.78 35.71 21.83
C VAL A 357 6.15 36.11 23.17
N SER A 358 6.46 35.32 24.20
CA SER A 358 5.98 35.55 25.57
C SER A 358 6.51 36.86 26.16
N GLY A 359 5.59 37.65 26.73
CA GLY A 359 5.89 38.97 27.27
C GLY A 359 6.19 40.03 26.21
N GLY A 360 5.99 39.70 24.93
CA GLY A 360 6.15 40.62 23.81
C GLY A 360 4.94 41.57 23.65
N PRO A 361 5.05 42.61 22.80
CA PRO A 361 3.99 43.59 22.55
C PRO A 361 2.66 43.02 22.05
N LEU A 362 2.66 41.80 21.50
CA LEU A 362 1.46 41.13 21.00
C LEU A 362 0.87 40.13 22.00
N ASP A 363 1.61 39.74 23.03
CA ASP A 363 1.15 38.74 24.01
C ASP A 363 0.06 39.34 24.91
N GLY A 364 -1.09 38.67 24.98
CA GLY A 364 -2.23 39.08 25.79
C GLY A 364 -3.05 40.25 25.22
N HIS A 365 -2.79 40.68 23.98
CA HIS A 365 -3.52 41.75 23.30
C HIS A 365 -4.30 41.21 22.11
N THR A 366 -5.34 41.93 21.68
CA THR A 366 -6.05 41.62 20.44
C THR A 366 -5.36 42.23 19.22
N ILE A 367 -5.64 41.70 18.01
CA ILE A 367 -5.13 42.27 16.75
C ILE A 367 -5.49 43.77 16.62
N GLY A 368 -6.70 44.14 17.06
CA GLY A 368 -7.18 45.52 17.02
C GLY A 368 -6.47 46.45 18.00
N GLU A 369 -6.24 46.00 19.24
CA GLU A 369 -5.49 46.78 20.24
C GLU A 369 -4.02 46.97 19.88
N ALA A 370 -3.42 45.97 19.21
CA ALA A 370 -2.05 46.05 18.73
C ALA A 370 -1.90 46.94 17.47
N GLU A 371 -3.01 47.40 16.87
CA GLU A 371 -3.07 48.27 15.69
C GLU A 371 -2.07 47.83 14.59
N VAL A 372 -2.02 46.52 14.32
CA VAL A 372 -0.92 45.92 13.54
C VAL A 372 -0.80 46.52 12.14
N ARG A 373 -1.95 46.86 11.54
CA ARG A 373 -2.02 47.39 10.18
C ARG A 373 -1.57 48.84 10.13
N GLU A 374 -2.05 49.67 11.05
CA GLU A 374 -1.78 51.10 11.14
C GLU A 374 -0.34 51.36 11.60
N THR A 375 0.14 50.58 12.56
CA THR A 375 1.46 50.76 13.19
C THR A 375 2.59 50.17 12.34
N TYR A 376 2.37 49.00 11.73
CA TYR A 376 3.46 48.25 11.06
C TYR A 376 3.31 48.14 9.53
N ASP A 377 2.20 48.59 8.93
CA ASP A 377 1.85 48.36 7.51
C ASP A 377 1.81 46.86 7.14
N VAL A 378 1.34 46.04 8.09
CA VAL A 378 1.24 44.59 7.97
C VAL A 378 -0.21 44.15 8.16
N ALA A 379 -0.71 43.31 7.26
CA ALA A 379 -2.03 42.70 7.38
C ALA A 379 -1.91 41.24 7.86
N VAL A 380 -2.63 40.90 8.92
CA VAL A 380 -2.76 39.51 9.39
C VAL A 380 -3.81 38.81 8.52
N LEU A 381 -3.41 37.75 7.82
CA LEU A 381 -4.29 36.95 6.98
C LEU A 381 -4.78 35.68 7.67
N ALA A 382 -3.99 35.14 8.59
CA ALA A 382 -4.42 34.04 9.44
C ALA A 382 -3.67 34.07 10.77
N ALA A 383 -4.33 33.59 11.82
CA ALA A 383 -3.75 33.39 13.14
C ALA A 383 -4.04 31.95 13.58
N ARG A 384 -3.06 31.30 14.21
CA ARG A 384 -3.19 29.94 14.76
C ARG A 384 -2.78 29.94 16.22
N HIS A 385 -3.74 29.55 17.05
CA HIS A 385 -3.51 29.17 18.45
C HIS A 385 -3.60 27.63 18.56
N GLU A 386 -4.82 27.10 18.64
CA GLU A 386 -5.12 25.65 18.53
C GLU A 386 -5.65 25.24 17.15
N SER A 387 -6.22 26.19 16.41
CA SER A 387 -6.72 25.99 15.04
C SER A 387 -6.54 27.26 14.22
N TRP A 388 -6.52 27.11 12.91
CA TRP A 388 -6.39 28.24 11.99
C TRP A 388 -7.67 29.07 11.92
N THR A 389 -7.53 30.35 12.23
CA THR A 389 -8.53 31.37 11.90
C THR A 389 -8.08 32.15 10.68
N ILE A 390 -8.82 32.03 9.58
CA ILE A 390 -8.55 32.73 8.31
C ILE A 390 -9.29 34.06 8.31
N ALA A 391 -8.59 35.13 7.91
CA ALA A 391 -9.05 36.51 7.94
C ALA A 391 -9.62 36.90 9.32
N PRO A 392 -8.82 36.78 10.41
CA PRO A 392 -9.26 37.14 11.74
C PRO A 392 -9.64 38.62 11.81
N ASP A 393 -10.66 38.94 12.61
CA ASP A 393 -11.04 40.32 12.87
C ASP A 393 -10.20 40.93 14.00
N GLY A 394 -10.41 42.22 14.29
CA GLY A 394 -9.66 42.93 15.32
C GLY A 394 -9.89 42.42 16.75
N SER A 395 -10.91 41.59 16.99
CA SER A 395 -11.21 41.04 18.33
C SER A 395 -10.43 39.75 18.64
N GLN A 396 -9.72 39.19 17.64
CA GLN A 396 -8.89 38.01 17.82
C GLN A 396 -7.78 38.28 18.84
N SER A 397 -7.85 37.59 19.99
CA SER A 397 -6.78 37.59 21.00
C SER A 397 -5.54 36.87 20.48
N LEU A 398 -4.38 37.42 20.81
CA LEU A 398 -3.06 36.87 20.54
C LEU A 398 -2.40 36.46 21.86
N SER A 399 -1.78 35.29 21.87
CA SER A 399 -1.04 34.75 23.01
C SER A 399 0.33 34.25 22.57
N ALA A 400 1.26 34.19 23.51
CA ALA A 400 2.56 33.58 23.30
C ALA A 400 2.45 32.18 22.68
N GLY A 401 3.19 31.95 21.60
CA GLY A 401 3.16 30.70 20.81
C GLY A 401 2.23 30.74 19.60
N ASP A 402 1.41 31.80 19.43
CA ASP A 402 0.55 31.92 18.27
C ASP A 402 1.34 32.14 16.99
N ASP A 403 0.93 31.48 15.92
CA ASP A 403 1.51 31.66 14.59
C ASP A 403 0.62 32.57 13.73
N LEU A 404 1.19 33.67 13.25
CA LEU A 404 0.54 34.63 12.36
C LEU A 404 1.07 34.49 10.95
N PHE A 405 0.17 34.33 9.97
CA PHE A 405 0.49 34.54 8.56
C PHE A 405 0.17 35.98 8.19
N VAL A 406 1.21 36.72 7.86
CA VAL A 406 1.11 38.15 7.61
C VAL A 406 1.56 38.53 6.20
N VAL A 407 0.99 39.62 5.68
CA VAL A 407 1.36 40.20 4.39
C VAL A 407 1.72 41.67 4.53
N GLY A 408 2.85 42.04 3.96
CA GLY A 408 3.38 43.40 4.00
C GLY A 408 4.46 43.63 2.94
N SER A 409 5.01 44.84 2.88
CA SER A 409 6.26 45.07 2.15
C SER A 409 7.42 44.36 2.88
N ARG A 410 8.56 44.18 2.21
CA ARG A 410 9.73 43.54 2.85
C ARG A 410 10.12 44.25 4.15
N ASP A 411 10.27 45.57 4.10
CA ASP A 411 10.72 46.38 5.25
C ASP A 411 9.68 46.38 6.38
N ALA A 412 8.38 46.35 6.05
CA ALA A 412 7.30 46.25 7.04
C ALA A 412 7.33 44.89 7.76
N LEU A 413 7.54 43.81 7.02
CA LEU A 413 7.62 42.45 7.58
C LEU A 413 8.89 42.25 8.41
N ASP A 414 10.01 42.88 8.05
CA ASP A 414 11.25 42.81 8.82
C ASP A 414 11.07 43.54 10.17
N ARG A 415 10.49 44.74 10.19
CA ARG A 415 10.15 45.45 11.44
C ARG A 415 9.12 44.69 12.30
N PHE A 416 8.09 44.14 11.68
CA PHE A 416 7.05 43.42 12.43
C PHE A 416 7.57 42.11 13.03
N ALA A 417 8.51 41.44 12.36
CA ALA A 417 9.14 40.25 12.90
C ALA A 417 9.94 40.55 14.17
N GLU A 418 10.65 41.69 14.25
CA GLU A 418 11.37 42.11 15.46
C GLU A 418 10.45 42.39 16.65
N VAL A 419 9.22 42.86 16.39
CA VAL A 419 8.23 43.19 17.43
C VAL A 419 7.49 41.96 17.92
N ALA A 420 7.25 40.99 17.03
CA ALA A 420 6.56 39.76 17.39
C ALA A 420 7.50 38.72 18.05
N ALA A 421 8.81 38.83 17.78
CA ALA A 421 9.88 37.94 18.27
C ALA A 421 10.50 38.39 19.61
#